data_AF-A0A9N9AMS1-F1
#
_entry.id   AF-A0A9N9AMS1-F1
#
_cell.length_a   1.000
_cell.length_b   1.000
_cell.length_c   1.000
_cell.angle_alpha   90.00
_cell.angle_beta   90.00
_cell.angle_gamma   90.00
#
_symmetry.space_group_name_H-M   'P 1'
#
loop_
_entity.id
_entity.type
_entity.pdbx_description
1 polymer ?
#
loop_
_entity_poly.entity_id
_entity_poly.type
_entity_poly.pdbx_seq_one_letter_code
_entity_poly.pdbx_strand_id
1 'polypeptide(L)'
;MNNTRSVSSLPLNPSIRSKLINAGYQTVKDLKETTPIELSRGDHKYQAYLRISYLRIDIIDEILYLKELELSTEEALDILQHCQKNHAIIRSVSASEALQRDLDRCPIFTSCEAIDKLFGGHGVPTGKITEFCGAPGIGKTQLGIQLSINVQIPKNLSGPGGEAIYIDTEGSFIAQRAQEIATATVQSLSEKSPNSTEPLIDVETILSRIHYFRIHDYIELLAVVKILDDYLKEHSNVKLVVIDSIAFHFRQNFSDMALRTRLLNGLAQDLTKLADSFDLAVVVILNQMTTKFGVNSGTILTDKPVLVPALGESWSHQCNNRVILYWRDDIRYAHLVKSSNLQEGTVPYKITSQGVRDVLEPEYVPYEEPHESINLKRTREQFQEEEQELSKRHLVQGLQKDLEKFEKEEDLSVGLQGQISASLTALKRTIDDYDGLAKRETIIVKQEKALTNVLKLRDDYSELKMRFDKLKQREQNRVAQNDRAELLGRRHNTTTPEYPFQHDLTREQHALREHGFLNETETKLDEFIAHGREVLNNIYDQNNTLKSAQRRILDAANTLGLSRNVIQYIERRSSQDTWIFIIGSIFTLFCMWAIVHYLT
;
A
#
# COMPACT_ATOMS: atom_id res chain seq x y z
N MET A 1 -27.42 -44.82 2.59
CA MET A 1 -27.53 -45.36 3.97
C MET A 1 -27.13 -44.38 5.09
N ASN A 2 -26.79 -43.11 4.82
CA ASN A 2 -26.18 -42.20 5.84
C ASN A 2 -27.12 -41.21 6.54
N ASN A 3 -28.43 -41.19 6.26
CA ASN A 3 -29.33 -40.16 6.82
C ASN A 3 -29.74 -40.42 8.29
N THR A 4 -29.56 -41.63 8.82
CA THR A 4 -29.85 -41.99 10.22
C THR A 4 -28.62 -41.90 11.13
N ARG A 5 -27.46 -41.50 10.59
CA ARG A 5 -26.23 -41.36 11.36
C ARG A 5 -26.39 -40.21 12.36
N SER A 6 -26.05 -40.47 13.63
CA SER A 6 -26.17 -39.45 14.69
C SER A 6 -25.11 -38.36 14.55
N VAL A 7 -25.49 -37.11 14.84
CA VAL A 7 -24.57 -35.96 14.92
C VAL A 7 -23.43 -36.22 15.92
N SER A 8 -23.68 -37.03 16.95
CA SER A 8 -22.66 -37.46 17.93
C SER A 8 -21.51 -38.27 17.34
N SER A 9 -21.75 -38.94 16.20
CA SER A 9 -20.80 -39.80 15.49
C SER A 9 -20.04 -39.09 14.36
N LEU A 10 -20.29 -37.80 14.16
CA LEU A 10 -19.57 -36.97 13.20
C LEU A 10 -18.22 -36.54 13.80
N PRO A 11 -17.14 -36.48 13.00
CA PRO A 11 -15.81 -36.04 13.44
C PRO A 11 -15.75 -34.51 13.63
N LEU A 12 -16.71 -33.94 14.36
CA LEU A 12 -16.79 -32.51 14.68
C LEU A 12 -16.10 -32.20 16.00
N ASN A 13 -15.55 -30.99 16.13
CA ASN A 13 -15.00 -30.47 17.38
C ASN A 13 -16.04 -30.63 18.52
N PRO A 14 -15.65 -31.10 19.72
CA PRO A 14 -16.57 -31.35 20.83
C PRO A 14 -17.48 -30.16 21.16
N SER A 15 -16.97 -28.93 21.10
CA SER A 15 -17.74 -27.71 21.39
C SER A 15 -18.86 -27.46 20.36
N ILE A 16 -18.60 -27.76 19.08
CA ILE A 16 -19.58 -27.61 17.99
C ILE A 16 -20.63 -28.71 18.08
N ARG A 17 -20.17 -29.95 18.35
CA ARG A 17 -21.04 -31.11 18.53
C ARG A 17 -22.04 -30.89 19.67
N SER A 18 -21.58 -30.40 20.82
CA SER A 18 -22.45 -30.06 21.94
C SER A 18 -23.45 -28.95 21.59
N LYS A 19 -23.05 -27.94 20.82
CA LYS A 19 -23.95 -26.85 20.40
C LYS A 19 -25.02 -27.32 19.43
N LEU A 20 -24.70 -28.19 18.47
CA LEU A 20 -25.67 -28.76 17.52
C LEU A 20 -26.67 -29.68 18.23
N ILE A 21 -26.21 -30.50 19.16
CA ILE A 21 -27.07 -31.37 19.98
C ILE A 21 -27.98 -30.53 20.88
N ASN A 22 -27.45 -29.48 21.53
CA ASN A 22 -28.24 -28.58 22.37
C ASN A 22 -29.25 -27.74 21.57
N ALA A 23 -28.98 -27.49 20.29
CA ALA A 23 -29.90 -26.82 19.37
C ALA A 23 -30.96 -27.77 18.76
N GLY A 24 -30.98 -29.04 19.15
CA GLY A 24 -32.00 -30.01 18.76
C GLY A 24 -31.67 -30.88 17.54
N TYR A 25 -30.48 -30.73 16.95
CA TYR A 25 -30.05 -31.53 15.79
C TYR A 25 -29.45 -32.86 16.25
N GLN A 26 -30.12 -33.98 15.98
CA GLN A 26 -29.73 -35.29 16.48
C GLN A 26 -29.17 -36.21 15.38
N THR A 27 -29.57 -36.00 14.13
CA THR A 27 -29.21 -36.82 12.97
C THR A 27 -28.62 -35.99 11.82
N VAL A 28 -27.86 -36.65 10.93
CA VAL A 28 -27.32 -36.04 9.71
C VAL A 28 -28.43 -35.55 8.77
N LYS A 29 -29.63 -36.15 8.83
CA LYS A 29 -30.80 -35.68 8.07
C LYS A 29 -31.23 -34.28 8.50
N ASP A 30 -31.24 -34.00 9.80
CA ASP A 30 -31.66 -32.71 10.36
C ASP A 30 -30.77 -31.56 9.87
N LEU A 31 -29.47 -31.84 9.65
CA LEU A 31 -28.48 -30.88 9.13
C LEU A 31 -28.55 -30.69 7.61
N LYS A 32 -29.07 -31.68 6.88
CA LYS A 32 -29.22 -31.61 5.41
C LYS A 32 -30.48 -30.87 4.98
N GLU A 33 -31.52 -30.93 5.81
CA GLU A 33 -32.81 -30.29 5.53
C GLU A 33 -32.87 -28.84 6.04
N THR A 34 -31.84 -28.38 6.77
CA THR A 34 -31.75 -26.99 7.27
C THR A 34 -30.99 -26.07 6.32
N THR A 35 -31.56 -24.89 6.09
CA THR A 35 -30.89 -23.83 5.33
C THR A 35 -29.78 -23.15 6.16
N PRO A 36 -28.73 -22.58 5.54
CA PRO A 36 -27.69 -21.83 6.25
C PRO A 36 -28.24 -20.67 7.11
N ILE A 37 -29.40 -20.13 6.73
CA ILE A 37 -30.14 -19.09 7.47
C ILE A 37 -30.80 -19.67 8.74
N GLU A 38 -31.35 -20.88 8.71
CA GLU A 38 -31.97 -21.52 9.88
C GLU A 38 -30.94 -21.97 10.92
N LEU A 39 -29.78 -22.44 10.48
CA LEU A 39 -28.62 -22.73 11.34
C LEU A 39 -28.07 -21.48 12.04
N SER A 40 -28.38 -20.27 11.54
CA SER A 40 -27.94 -18.99 12.10
C SER A 40 -28.89 -18.39 13.16
N ARG A 41 -30.07 -18.99 13.37
CA ARG A 41 -31.10 -18.48 14.30
C ARG A 41 -30.87 -18.86 15.78
N GLY A 42 -29.96 -19.79 16.07
CA GLY A 42 -29.53 -20.10 17.44
C GLY A 42 -28.57 -19.04 17.99
N ASP A 43 -28.66 -18.74 19.30
CA ASP A 43 -28.14 -17.58 20.04
C ASP A 43 -26.62 -17.25 20.02
N HIS A 44 -25.87 -17.63 18.98
CA HIS A 44 -24.48 -17.25 18.79
C HIS A 44 -24.21 -16.73 17.38
N LYS A 45 -24.77 -15.55 17.08
CA LYS A 45 -24.80 -14.88 15.76
C LYS A 45 -23.44 -14.56 15.10
N TYR A 46 -22.32 -14.51 15.83
CA TYR A 46 -21.09 -13.87 15.30
C TYR A 46 -19.92 -14.81 14.97
N GLN A 47 -19.87 -16.03 15.51
CA GLN A 47 -18.73 -16.94 15.28
C GLN A 47 -18.98 -18.00 14.20
N ALA A 48 -20.24 -18.36 13.91
CA ALA A 48 -20.56 -19.35 12.88
C ALA A 48 -20.47 -18.78 11.46
N TYR A 49 -20.83 -17.50 11.28
CA TYR A 49 -20.79 -16.83 9.97
C TYR A 49 -19.35 -16.69 9.43
N LEU A 50 -18.40 -16.39 10.32
CA LEU A 50 -16.97 -16.40 10.01
C LEU A 50 -16.51 -17.82 9.63
N ARG A 51 -16.93 -18.85 10.38
CA ARG A 51 -16.43 -20.21 10.20
C ARG A 51 -16.91 -20.90 8.91
N ILE A 52 -18.06 -20.51 8.36
CA ILE A 52 -18.59 -21.03 7.09
C ILE A 52 -18.07 -20.19 5.89
N SER A 53 -17.79 -18.90 6.09
CA SER A 53 -17.18 -18.06 5.05
C SER A 53 -15.70 -18.39 4.79
N TYR A 54 -15.00 -18.97 5.77
CA TYR A 54 -13.65 -19.53 5.59
C TYR A 54 -13.60 -20.83 4.77
N LEU A 55 -14.74 -21.47 4.49
CA LEU A 55 -14.82 -22.71 3.68
C LEU A 55 -14.89 -22.45 2.16
N ARG A 56 -14.64 -21.21 1.71
CA ARG A 56 -14.68 -20.81 0.30
C ARG A 56 -13.34 -20.27 -0.23
N ILE A 57 -12.25 -20.52 0.49
CA ILE A 57 -10.90 -20.07 0.12
C ILE A 57 -10.04 -21.31 -0.19
N ASP A 58 -9.57 -21.33 -1.43
CA ASP A 58 -8.46 -22.11 -1.98
C ASP A 58 -8.55 -23.64 -2.04
N ILE A 59 -8.62 -24.14 -3.28
CA ILE A 59 -8.50 -25.55 -3.70
C ILE A 59 -7.24 -26.25 -3.12
N ILE A 60 -6.25 -25.49 -2.65
CA ILE A 60 -5.03 -26.01 -2.03
C ILE A 60 -5.22 -26.35 -0.54
N ASP A 61 -6.03 -25.58 0.19
CA ASP A 61 -6.39 -25.90 1.58
C ASP A 61 -7.38 -27.08 1.64
N GLU A 62 -8.22 -27.24 0.61
CA GLU A 62 -9.09 -28.41 0.46
C GLU A 62 -8.28 -29.70 0.25
N ILE A 63 -7.16 -29.66 -0.50
CA ILE A 63 -6.25 -30.81 -0.67
C ILE A 63 -5.49 -31.14 0.63
N LEU A 64 -5.12 -30.13 1.42
CA LEU A 64 -4.47 -30.35 2.72
C LEU A 64 -5.44 -30.93 3.75
N TYR A 65 -6.70 -30.47 3.77
CA TYR A 65 -7.75 -30.96 4.65
C TYR A 65 -8.25 -32.37 4.26
N LEU A 66 -8.28 -32.69 2.95
CA LEU A 66 -8.61 -34.03 2.45
C LEU A 66 -7.57 -35.10 2.84
N LYS A 67 -6.32 -34.69 3.08
CA LYS A 67 -5.24 -35.59 3.53
C LYS A 67 -5.32 -35.89 5.04
N GLU A 68 -5.92 -35.00 5.82
CA GLU A 68 -6.18 -35.18 7.27
C GLU A 68 -7.45 -36.01 7.57
N LEU A 69 -8.29 -36.28 6.56
CA LEU A 69 -9.60 -36.94 6.72
C LEU A 69 -9.66 -38.43 6.32
N GLU A 70 -8.53 -39.06 5.97
CA GLU A 70 -8.45 -40.49 5.60
C GLU A 70 -9.50 -40.96 4.56
N LEU A 71 -9.88 -40.09 3.61
CA LEU A 71 -10.77 -40.46 2.52
C LEU A 71 -10.07 -41.38 1.51
N SER A 72 -10.81 -42.32 0.93
CA SER A 72 -10.28 -43.16 -0.15
C SER A 72 -10.04 -42.33 -1.42
N THR A 73 -9.04 -42.71 -2.22
CA THR A 73 -8.68 -42.01 -3.47
C THR A 73 -9.85 -41.88 -4.45
N GLU A 74 -10.83 -42.78 -4.42
CA GLU A 74 -12.03 -42.73 -5.27
C GLU A 74 -13.03 -41.66 -4.80
N GLU A 75 -13.24 -41.51 -3.49
CA GLU A 75 -14.15 -40.48 -2.93
C GLU A 75 -13.61 -39.07 -3.15
N ALA A 76 -12.30 -38.87 -3.04
CA ALA A 76 -11.65 -37.60 -3.36
C ALA A 76 -11.78 -37.26 -4.85
N LEU A 77 -11.72 -38.26 -5.74
CA LEU A 77 -11.88 -38.09 -7.18
C LEU A 77 -13.33 -37.74 -7.55
N ASP A 78 -14.29 -38.34 -6.88
CA ASP A 78 -15.72 -38.12 -7.13
C ASP A 78 -16.15 -36.71 -6.68
N ILE A 79 -15.61 -36.22 -5.55
CA ILE A 79 -15.78 -34.82 -5.11
C ILE A 79 -15.13 -33.86 -6.10
N LEU A 80 -13.90 -34.13 -6.56
CA LEU A 80 -13.23 -33.33 -7.61
C LEU A 80 -14.04 -33.28 -8.91
N GLN A 81 -14.61 -34.41 -9.35
CA GLN A 81 -15.45 -34.47 -10.54
C GLN A 81 -16.80 -33.75 -10.35
N HIS A 82 -17.36 -33.78 -9.14
CA HIS A 82 -18.61 -33.07 -8.82
C HIS A 82 -18.39 -31.56 -8.73
N CYS A 83 -17.25 -31.11 -8.17
CA CYS A 83 -16.83 -29.72 -8.21
C CYS A 83 -16.55 -29.27 -9.66
N GLN A 84 -15.86 -30.08 -10.47
CA GLN A 84 -15.64 -29.78 -11.90
C GLN A 84 -16.93 -29.67 -12.72
N LYS A 85 -18.01 -30.38 -12.36
CA LYS A 85 -19.31 -30.29 -13.06
C LYS A 85 -20.07 -28.99 -12.75
N ASN A 86 -19.83 -28.35 -11.60
CA ASN A 86 -20.52 -27.12 -11.18
C ASN A 86 -19.66 -25.86 -11.36
N HIS A 87 -18.35 -25.99 -11.58
CA HIS A 87 -17.52 -24.89 -12.02
C HIS A 87 -17.76 -24.64 -13.51
N ALA A 88 -18.04 -23.38 -13.87
CA ALA A 88 -17.97 -22.92 -15.25
C ALA A 88 -16.66 -23.47 -15.85
N ILE A 89 -16.79 -24.33 -16.88
CA ILE A 89 -15.67 -24.92 -17.61
C ILE A 89 -14.64 -23.82 -17.83
N ILE A 90 -13.40 -24.01 -17.38
CA ILE A 90 -12.29 -23.11 -17.72
C ILE A 90 -12.17 -23.17 -19.25
N ARG A 91 -12.81 -22.22 -19.91
CA ARG A 91 -12.78 -22.09 -21.37
C ARG A 91 -11.62 -21.20 -21.71
N SER A 92 -10.71 -21.70 -22.53
CA SER A 92 -9.74 -20.83 -23.18
C SER A 92 -10.49 -19.86 -24.09
N VAL A 93 -10.10 -18.60 -24.05
CA VAL A 93 -10.51 -17.56 -25.00
C VAL A 93 -9.28 -17.17 -25.80
N SER A 94 -9.45 -16.90 -27.09
CA SER A 94 -8.33 -16.42 -27.91
C SER A 94 -7.98 -14.97 -27.54
N ALA A 95 -6.75 -14.55 -27.83
CA ALA A 95 -6.34 -13.15 -27.62
C ALA A 95 -7.22 -12.16 -28.41
N SER A 96 -7.71 -12.57 -29.59
CA SER A 96 -8.63 -11.76 -30.40
C SER A 96 -10.00 -11.61 -29.74
N GLU A 97 -10.54 -12.68 -29.16
CA GLU A 97 -11.81 -12.64 -28.43
C GLU A 97 -11.69 -11.80 -27.15
N ALA A 98 -10.55 -11.90 -26.45
CA ALA A 98 -10.28 -11.06 -25.28
C ALA A 98 -10.19 -9.58 -25.67
N LEU A 99 -9.52 -9.24 -26.77
CA LEU A 99 -9.46 -7.88 -27.30
C LEU A 99 -10.85 -7.36 -27.69
N GLN A 100 -11.64 -8.18 -28.38
CA GLN A 100 -13.01 -7.78 -28.77
C GLN A 100 -13.86 -7.49 -27.53
N ARG A 101 -13.78 -8.34 -26.50
CA ARG A 101 -14.42 -8.08 -25.20
C ARG A 101 -14.01 -6.75 -24.60
N ASP A 102 -12.71 -6.43 -24.62
CA ASP A 102 -12.19 -5.18 -24.10
C ASP A 102 -12.65 -3.95 -24.91
N LEU A 103 -12.88 -4.11 -26.21
CA LEU A 103 -13.42 -3.06 -27.08
C LEU A 103 -14.94 -2.89 -26.95
N ASP A 104 -15.66 -3.97 -26.63
CA ASP A 104 -17.12 -3.94 -26.41
C ASP A 104 -17.50 -3.30 -25.07
N ARG A 105 -16.54 -3.20 -24.14
CA ARG A 105 -16.69 -2.52 -22.85
C ARG A 105 -16.91 -1.03 -23.04
N CYS A 106 -17.87 -0.47 -22.30
CA CYS A 106 -18.15 0.96 -22.29
C CYS A 106 -17.60 1.59 -21.00
N PRO A 107 -16.49 2.36 -21.07
CA PRO A 107 -15.93 3.02 -19.89
C PRO A 107 -16.83 4.15 -19.36
N ILE A 108 -16.57 4.58 -18.12
CA ILE A 108 -17.37 5.60 -17.44
C ILE A 108 -16.60 6.93 -17.48
N PHE A 109 -17.14 7.90 -18.22
CA PHE A 109 -16.57 9.25 -18.24
C PHE A 109 -16.55 9.90 -16.86
N THR A 110 -15.54 10.72 -16.59
CA THR A 110 -15.38 11.43 -15.31
C THR A 110 -16.00 12.83 -15.29
N SER A 111 -16.52 13.30 -16.44
CA SER A 111 -16.91 14.70 -16.68
C SER A 111 -15.75 15.70 -16.60
N CYS A 112 -14.51 15.19 -16.67
CA CYS A 112 -13.28 15.96 -16.78
C CYS A 112 -12.45 15.34 -17.90
N GLU A 113 -12.42 15.98 -19.07
CA GLU A 113 -11.72 15.46 -20.24
C GLU A 113 -10.24 15.22 -19.96
N ALA A 114 -9.64 16.04 -19.11
CA ALA A 114 -8.26 15.88 -18.68
C ALA A 114 -8.06 14.55 -17.92
N ILE A 115 -8.97 14.18 -17.00
CA ILE A 115 -8.90 12.88 -16.32
C ILE A 115 -9.21 11.74 -17.29
N ASP A 116 -10.19 11.91 -18.18
CA ASP A 116 -10.53 10.89 -19.18
C ASP A 116 -9.34 10.60 -20.11
N LYS A 117 -8.52 11.61 -20.45
CA LYS A 117 -7.25 11.45 -21.19
C LYS A 117 -6.23 10.57 -20.49
N LEU A 118 -6.17 10.57 -19.14
CA LEU A 118 -5.32 9.62 -18.41
C LEU A 118 -5.72 8.17 -18.70
N PHE A 119 -7.01 7.93 -18.98
CA PHE A 119 -7.55 6.62 -19.34
C PHE A 119 -7.68 6.41 -20.85
N GLY A 120 -6.81 7.05 -21.64
CA GLY A 120 -6.84 6.92 -23.10
C GLY A 120 -7.94 7.71 -23.80
N GLY A 121 -8.61 8.63 -23.08
CA GLY A 121 -9.67 9.50 -23.60
C GLY A 121 -11.09 8.96 -23.42
N HIS A 122 -11.24 7.78 -22.81
CA HIS A 122 -12.53 7.09 -22.73
C HIS A 122 -13.14 7.08 -21.32
N GLY A 123 -12.37 7.45 -20.29
CA GLY A 123 -12.81 7.42 -18.89
C GLY A 123 -12.47 6.12 -18.16
N VAL A 124 -13.05 5.92 -16.97
CA VAL A 124 -12.71 4.81 -16.07
C VAL A 124 -13.15 3.47 -16.68
N PRO A 125 -12.23 2.50 -16.87
CA PRO A 125 -12.54 1.26 -17.57
C PRO A 125 -13.43 0.32 -16.73
N THR A 126 -14.38 -0.34 -17.38
CA THR A 126 -15.15 -1.45 -16.83
C THR A 126 -14.36 -2.76 -16.86
N GLY A 127 -14.76 -3.74 -16.06
CA GLY A 127 -14.06 -5.02 -15.92
C GLY A 127 -12.72 -4.91 -15.21
N LYS A 128 -12.44 -3.78 -14.54
CA LYS A 128 -11.18 -3.49 -13.86
C LYS A 128 -11.43 -2.81 -12.52
N ILE A 129 -10.48 -2.97 -11.62
CA ILE A 129 -10.41 -2.21 -10.37
C ILE A 129 -9.59 -0.94 -10.61
N THR A 130 -10.23 0.20 -10.41
CA THR A 130 -9.59 1.52 -10.46
C THR A 130 -9.58 2.15 -9.07
N GLU A 131 -8.40 2.53 -8.62
CA GLU A 131 -8.19 3.13 -7.31
C GLU A 131 -7.92 4.64 -7.41
N PHE A 132 -8.68 5.43 -6.66
CA PHE A 132 -8.39 6.85 -6.44
C PHE A 132 -7.92 7.08 -5.00
N CYS A 133 -6.69 7.56 -4.85
CA CYS A 133 -6.07 7.86 -3.55
C CYS A 133 -5.62 9.31 -3.46
N GLY A 134 -5.51 9.87 -2.25
CA GLY A 134 -5.08 11.26 -2.07
C GLY A 134 -5.47 11.81 -0.70
N ALA A 135 -4.99 13.00 -0.35
CA ALA A 135 -5.26 13.63 0.94
C ALA A 135 -6.76 13.89 1.19
N PRO A 136 -7.24 13.97 2.45
CA PRO A 136 -8.60 14.40 2.76
C PRO A 136 -8.94 15.75 2.11
N GLY A 137 -10.19 15.94 1.68
CA GLY A 137 -10.64 17.20 1.04
C GLY A 137 -10.22 17.38 -0.43
N ILE A 138 -9.43 16.47 -1.00
CA ILE A 138 -9.01 16.56 -2.42
C ILE A 138 -10.11 16.23 -3.43
N GLY A 139 -11.26 15.70 -2.98
CA GLY A 139 -12.43 15.45 -3.84
C GLY A 139 -12.72 14.02 -4.25
N LYS A 140 -12.21 13.02 -3.52
CA LYS A 140 -12.38 11.60 -3.90
C LYS A 140 -13.84 11.15 -3.86
N THR A 141 -14.56 11.46 -2.78
CA THR A 141 -16.01 11.25 -2.68
C THR A 141 -16.79 12.00 -3.76
N GLN A 142 -16.35 13.20 -4.16
CA GLN A 142 -16.99 13.97 -5.24
C GLN A 142 -16.86 13.24 -6.59
N LEU A 143 -15.69 12.65 -6.85
CA LEU A 143 -15.46 11.83 -8.02
C LEU A 143 -16.26 10.52 -7.98
N GLY A 144 -16.34 9.86 -6.82
CA GLY A 144 -17.19 8.68 -6.62
C GLY A 144 -18.66 8.94 -6.95
N ILE A 145 -19.22 10.03 -6.40
CA ILE A 145 -20.60 10.45 -6.66
C ILE A 145 -20.79 10.78 -8.16
N GLN A 146 -19.86 11.51 -8.78
CA GLN A 146 -19.91 11.85 -10.21
C GLN A 146 -19.94 10.58 -11.07
N LEU A 147 -19.13 9.57 -10.77
CA LEU A 147 -19.11 8.30 -11.50
C LEU A 147 -20.42 7.52 -11.32
N SER A 148 -21.01 7.50 -10.13
CA SER A 148 -22.32 6.88 -9.85
C SER A 148 -23.47 7.50 -10.62
N ILE A 149 -23.32 8.75 -11.04
CA ILE A 149 -24.27 9.44 -11.91
C ILE A 149 -23.93 9.15 -13.38
N ASN A 150 -22.66 9.25 -13.75
CA ASN A 150 -22.22 9.12 -15.14
C ASN A 150 -22.37 7.71 -15.72
N VAL A 151 -22.33 6.66 -14.89
CA VAL A 151 -22.58 5.28 -15.35
C VAL A 151 -23.99 5.11 -15.95
N GLN A 152 -24.92 5.98 -15.57
CA GLN A 152 -26.31 5.96 -16.02
C GLN A 152 -26.54 6.73 -17.32
N ILE A 153 -25.51 7.39 -17.85
CA ILE A 153 -25.59 8.09 -19.13
C ILE A 153 -25.96 7.07 -20.22
N PRO A 154 -26.98 7.32 -21.06
CA PRO A 154 -27.44 6.31 -22.00
C PRO A 154 -26.45 6.04 -23.15
N LYS A 155 -26.55 4.84 -23.74
CA LYS A 155 -25.63 4.35 -24.79
C LYS A 155 -25.61 5.21 -26.05
N ASN A 156 -26.73 5.85 -26.42
CA ASN A 156 -26.79 6.78 -27.55
C ASN A 156 -25.92 8.04 -27.34
N LEU A 157 -25.58 8.36 -26.09
CA LEU A 157 -24.67 9.44 -25.70
C LEU A 157 -23.30 8.89 -25.25
N SER A 158 -22.93 7.71 -25.76
CA SER A 158 -21.67 7.00 -25.44
C SER A 158 -21.48 6.59 -23.98
N GLY A 159 -22.54 6.61 -23.16
CA GLY A 159 -22.47 6.16 -21.77
C GLY A 159 -22.83 4.69 -21.57
N PRO A 160 -22.54 4.09 -20.40
CA PRO A 160 -22.82 2.67 -20.15
C PRO A 160 -24.31 2.32 -20.04
N GLY A 161 -25.16 3.29 -19.66
CA GLY A 161 -26.59 3.11 -19.44
C GLY A 161 -26.93 2.15 -18.30
N GLY A 162 -26.05 2.02 -17.30
CA GLY A 162 -26.20 1.09 -16.19
C GLY A 162 -26.58 1.77 -14.87
N GLU A 163 -26.66 0.98 -13.80
CA GLU A 163 -26.93 1.43 -12.43
C GLU A 163 -25.64 1.43 -11.58
N ALA A 164 -25.67 2.10 -10.42
CA ALA A 164 -24.53 2.20 -9.53
C ALA A 164 -24.84 1.60 -8.15
N ILE A 165 -23.87 0.89 -7.58
CA ILE A 165 -23.84 0.57 -6.15
C ILE A 165 -22.82 1.49 -5.48
N TYR A 166 -23.21 2.15 -4.38
CA TYR A 166 -22.32 2.98 -3.57
C TYR A 166 -22.24 2.43 -2.14
N ILE A 167 -21.06 1.96 -1.75
CA ILE A 167 -20.77 1.41 -0.43
C ILE A 167 -20.02 2.47 0.37
N ASP A 168 -20.70 3.10 1.31
CA ASP A 168 -20.17 4.18 2.14
C ASP A 168 -19.79 3.70 3.54
N THR A 169 -18.50 3.61 3.80
CA THR A 169 -17.92 3.23 5.08
C THR A 169 -17.68 4.44 5.99
N GLU A 170 -17.47 5.64 5.44
CA GLU A 170 -17.12 6.84 6.21
C GLU A 170 -18.36 7.67 6.61
N GLY A 171 -19.40 7.67 5.77
CA GLY A 171 -20.61 8.48 5.93
C GLY A 171 -20.51 9.79 5.17
N SER A 172 -19.62 9.83 4.17
CA SER A 172 -19.29 11.03 3.41
C SER A 172 -20.21 11.23 2.21
N PHE A 173 -21.05 10.24 1.86
CA PHE A 173 -22.04 10.38 0.80
C PHE A 173 -23.15 11.34 1.23
N ILE A 174 -23.37 12.40 0.45
CA ILE A 174 -24.41 13.40 0.71
C ILE A 174 -25.40 13.36 -0.44
N ALA A 175 -26.64 12.94 -0.17
CA ALA A 175 -27.69 12.81 -1.20
C ALA A 175 -28.00 14.14 -1.92
N GLN A 176 -28.05 15.25 -1.17
CA GLN A 176 -28.20 16.59 -1.76
C GLN A 176 -27.09 16.90 -2.76
N ARG A 177 -25.86 16.48 -2.44
CA ARG A 177 -24.72 16.68 -3.33
C ARG A 177 -24.82 15.83 -4.60
N ALA A 178 -25.31 14.59 -4.49
CA ALA A 178 -25.62 13.76 -5.64
C ALA A 178 -26.69 14.40 -6.52
N GLN A 179 -27.74 14.99 -5.93
CA GLN A 179 -28.79 15.70 -6.66
C GLN A 179 -28.24 16.90 -7.44
N GLU A 180 -27.36 17.72 -6.85
CA GLU A 180 -26.71 18.85 -7.53
C GLU A 180 -25.93 18.39 -8.78
N ILE A 181 -25.11 17.35 -8.62
CA ILE A 181 -24.28 16.80 -9.71
C ILE A 181 -25.18 16.15 -10.78
N ALA A 182 -26.24 15.44 -10.38
CA ALA A 182 -27.19 14.83 -11.29
C ALA A 182 -27.94 15.89 -12.11
N THR A 183 -28.41 16.96 -11.47
CA THR A 183 -29.08 18.08 -12.12
C THR A 183 -28.18 18.71 -13.19
N ALA A 184 -26.92 18.99 -12.84
CA ALA A 184 -25.95 19.53 -13.79
C ALA A 184 -25.65 18.57 -14.95
N THR A 185 -25.62 17.27 -14.69
CA THR A 185 -25.38 16.24 -15.71
C THR A 185 -26.56 16.16 -16.68
N VAL A 186 -27.80 16.12 -16.19
CA VAL A 186 -29.02 16.12 -17.03
C VAL A 186 -29.10 17.37 -17.90
N GLN A 187 -28.77 18.55 -17.36
CA GLN A 187 -28.69 19.80 -18.12
C GLN A 187 -27.68 19.70 -19.27
N SER A 188 -26.46 19.23 -18.98
CA SER A 188 -25.42 19.05 -20.01
C SER A 188 -25.80 18.05 -21.10
N LEU A 189 -26.49 16.96 -20.74
CA LEU A 189 -26.98 15.98 -21.74
C LEU A 189 -28.08 16.57 -22.62
N SER A 190 -28.95 17.40 -22.04
CA SER A 190 -30.02 18.09 -22.78
C SER A 190 -29.45 19.08 -23.79
N GLU A 191 -28.39 19.81 -23.44
CA GLU A 191 -27.69 20.73 -24.34
C GLU A 191 -26.98 20.02 -25.50
N LYS A 192 -26.43 18.83 -25.26
CA LYS A 192 -25.74 18.03 -26.29
C LYS A 192 -26.70 17.36 -27.28
N SER A 193 -27.97 17.21 -26.92
CA SER A 193 -29.00 16.58 -27.75
C SER A 193 -30.27 17.43 -27.83
N PRO A 194 -30.23 18.60 -28.49
CA PRO A 194 -31.36 19.53 -28.55
C PRO A 194 -32.55 19.01 -29.36
N ASN A 195 -32.35 17.96 -30.19
CA ASN A 195 -33.34 17.43 -31.13
C ASN A 195 -33.79 15.98 -30.81
N SER A 196 -33.44 15.41 -29.65
CA SER A 196 -33.92 14.06 -29.29
C SER A 196 -35.39 14.09 -28.87
N THR A 197 -36.21 13.28 -29.54
CA THR A 197 -37.61 13.02 -29.19
C THR A 197 -37.79 12.02 -28.05
N GLU A 198 -36.72 11.32 -27.64
CA GLU A 198 -36.74 10.43 -26.48
C GLU A 198 -36.59 11.23 -25.18
N PRO A 199 -37.38 10.92 -24.13
CA PRO A 199 -37.21 11.55 -22.83
C PRO A 199 -35.81 11.24 -22.28
N LEU A 200 -35.03 12.30 -22.04
CA LEU A 200 -33.77 12.21 -21.31
C LEU A 200 -34.01 11.66 -19.90
N ILE A 201 -33.00 10.99 -19.34
CA ILE A 201 -33.04 10.51 -17.96
C ILE A 201 -33.22 11.71 -17.01
N ASP A 202 -34.17 11.61 -16.10
CA ASP A 202 -34.46 12.64 -15.11
C ASP A 202 -33.66 12.42 -13.81
N VAL A 203 -33.57 13.48 -13.00
CA VAL A 203 -32.77 13.47 -11.77
C VAL A 203 -33.29 12.45 -10.76
N GLU A 204 -34.60 12.26 -10.65
CA GLU A 204 -35.20 11.31 -9.70
C GLU A 204 -34.90 9.86 -10.10
N THR A 205 -34.98 9.55 -11.41
CA THR A 205 -34.52 8.27 -11.93
C THR A 205 -33.02 8.05 -11.67
N ILE A 206 -32.17 9.06 -11.86
CA ILE A 206 -30.73 8.92 -11.55
C ILE A 206 -30.53 8.55 -10.09
N LEU A 207 -31.16 9.28 -9.16
CA LEU A 207 -30.96 9.07 -7.73
C LEU A 207 -31.52 7.72 -7.25
N SER A 208 -32.67 7.29 -7.78
CA SER A 208 -33.27 5.98 -7.43
C SER A 208 -32.47 4.77 -7.92
N ARG A 209 -31.61 4.96 -8.93
CA ARG A 209 -30.70 3.93 -9.48
C ARG A 209 -29.30 3.92 -8.86
N ILE A 210 -29.09 4.69 -7.78
CA ILE A 210 -27.90 4.60 -6.93
C ILE A 210 -28.26 3.78 -5.69
N HIS A 211 -27.86 2.51 -5.69
CA HIS A 211 -28.07 1.58 -4.58
C HIS A 211 -27.04 1.84 -3.48
N TYR A 212 -27.49 2.48 -2.40
CA TYR A 212 -26.62 2.95 -1.32
C TYR A 212 -26.56 1.99 -0.14
N PHE A 213 -25.35 1.62 0.28
CA PHE A 213 -25.07 0.79 1.45
C PHE A 213 -24.22 1.55 2.46
N ARG A 214 -24.75 1.75 3.67
CA ARG A 214 -24.00 2.32 4.80
C ARG A 214 -23.34 1.21 5.61
N ILE A 215 -22.02 1.28 5.77
CA ILE A 215 -21.22 0.24 6.44
C ILE A 215 -20.55 0.79 7.70
N HIS A 216 -20.75 0.12 8.83
CA HIS A 216 -20.29 0.56 10.14
C HIS A 216 -19.07 -0.19 10.67
N ASP A 217 -18.74 -1.36 10.10
CA ASP A 217 -17.52 -2.09 10.42
C ASP A 217 -16.93 -2.89 9.23
N TYR A 218 -15.75 -3.48 9.41
CA TYR A 218 -15.10 -4.28 8.36
C TYR A 218 -15.81 -5.61 8.09
N ILE A 219 -16.61 -6.13 9.02
CA ILE A 219 -17.33 -7.40 8.88
C ILE A 219 -18.53 -7.19 7.96
N GLU A 220 -19.29 -6.12 8.17
CA GLU A 220 -20.35 -5.66 7.28
C GLU A 220 -19.81 -5.41 5.87
N LEU A 221 -18.63 -4.79 5.73
CA LEU A 221 -17.99 -4.61 4.42
C LEU A 221 -17.74 -5.94 3.72
N LEU A 222 -17.14 -6.91 4.42
CA LEU A 222 -16.87 -8.24 3.88
C LEU A 222 -18.18 -8.96 3.52
N ALA A 223 -19.19 -8.90 4.39
CA ALA A 223 -20.48 -9.51 4.17
C ALA A 223 -21.16 -8.93 2.93
N VAL A 224 -21.18 -7.59 2.79
CA VAL A 224 -21.76 -6.91 1.63
C VAL A 224 -21.06 -7.35 0.35
N VAL A 225 -19.72 -7.37 0.30
CA VAL A 225 -19.02 -7.82 -0.92
C VAL A 225 -19.29 -9.28 -1.25
N LYS A 226 -19.47 -10.15 -0.25
CA LYS A 226 -19.82 -11.55 -0.50
C LYS A 226 -21.23 -11.73 -1.07
N ILE A 227 -22.20 -10.92 -0.65
CA ILE A 227 -23.57 -10.99 -1.20
C ILE A 227 -23.72 -10.27 -2.55
N LEU A 228 -22.77 -9.40 -2.93
CA LEU A 228 -22.82 -8.68 -4.21
C LEU A 228 -22.93 -9.62 -5.41
N ASP A 229 -22.34 -10.82 -5.37
CA ASP A 229 -22.43 -11.78 -6.47
C ASP A 229 -23.89 -12.19 -6.77
N ASP A 230 -24.68 -12.44 -5.73
CA ASP A 230 -26.09 -12.79 -5.89
C ASP A 230 -26.94 -11.55 -6.19
N TYR A 231 -26.64 -10.43 -5.53
CA TYR A 231 -27.31 -9.15 -5.79
C TYR A 231 -27.14 -8.70 -7.25
N LEU A 232 -25.94 -8.82 -7.83
CA LEU A 232 -25.66 -8.44 -9.21
C LEU A 232 -26.30 -9.38 -10.24
N LYS A 233 -26.60 -10.64 -9.86
CA LYS A 233 -27.41 -11.54 -10.71
C LYS A 233 -28.86 -11.07 -10.80
N GLU A 234 -29.40 -10.58 -9.69
CA GLU A 234 -30.75 -9.99 -9.64
C GLU A 234 -30.79 -8.59 -10.29
N HIS A 235 -29.70 -7.83 -10.15
CA HIS A 235 -29.52 -6.47 -10.65
C HIS A 235 -28.50 -6.39 -11.80
N SER A 236 -28.76 -7.13 -12.88
CA SER A 236 -27.84 -7.25 -14.04
C SER A 236 -27.53 -5.92 -14.77
N ASN A 237 -28.29 -4.86 -14.50
CA ASN A 237 -28.06 -3.52 -15.04
C ASN A 237 -26.95 -2.74 -14.32
N VAL A 238 -26.47 -3.20 -13.16
CA VAL A 238 -25.39 -2.51 -12.44
C VAL A 238 -24.09 -2.58 -13.23
N LYS A 239 -23.46 -1.42 -13.44
CA LYS A 239 -22.20 -1.29 -14.19
C LYS A 239 -21.10 -0.59 -13.41
N LEU A 240 -21.37 -0.17 -12.18
CA LEU A 240 -20.40 0.44 -11.30
C LEU A 240 -20.63 0.02 -9.84
N VAL A 241 -19.56 -0.34 -9.16
CA VAL A 241 -19.51 -0.48 -7.70
C VAL A 241 -18.47 0.50 -7.17
N VAL A 242 -18.89 1.44 -6.31
CA VAL A 242 -18.00 2.38 -5.61
C VAL A 242 -17.86 1.96 -4.16
N ILE A 243 -16.62 1.90 -3.64
CA ILE A 243 -16.33 1.64 -2.22
C ILE A 243 -15.60 2.85 -1.64
N ASP A 244 -16.29 3.63 -0.79
CA ASP A 244 -15.79 4.86 -0.16
C ASP A 244 -15.82 4.77 1.37
N SER A 245 -14.72 4.43 2.05
CA SER A 245 -13.44 3.96 1.54
C SER A 245 -13.14 2.55 2.07
N ILE A 246 -12.40 1.75 1.29
CA ILE A 246 -11.96 0.43 1.76
C ILE A 246 -10.94 0.54 2.91
N ALA A 247 -10.28 1.69 3.06
CA ALA A 247 -9.24 1.88 4.07
C ALA A 247 -9.79 2.13 5.48
N PHE A 248 -10.98 2.72 5.59
CA PHE A 248 -11.50 3.25 6.86
C PHE A 248 -11.54 2.18 7.97
N HIS A 249 -12.23 1.07 7.72
CA HIS A 249 -12.40 0.00 8.71
C HIS A 249 -11.16 -0.88 8.89
N PHE A 250 -10.29 -0.97 7.87
CA PHE A 250 -9.08 -1.79 7.96
C PHE A 250 -7.88 -1.07 8.59
N ARG A 251 -7.92 0.26 8.77
CA ARG A 251 -6.83 1.03 9.40
C ARG A 251 -6.94 1.06 10.93
N GLN A 252 -8.15 1.18 11.45
CA GLN A 252 -8.42 1.33 12.88
C GLN A 252 -8.65 -0.05 13.51
N ASN A 253 -8.19 -0.28 14.75
CA ASN A 253 -8.58 -1.43 15.59
C ASN A 253 -8.18 -2.84 15.12
N PHE A 254 -7.24 -2.99 14.18
CA PHE A 254 -6.65 -4.29 13.87
C PHE A 254 -5.38 -4.55 14.70
N SER A 255 -5.43 -5.49 15.64
CA SER A 255 -4.25 -5.94 16.39
C SER A 255 -3.40 -6.92 15.58
N ASP A 256 -4.04 -7.76 14.76
CA ASP A 256 -3.40 -8.73 13.89
C ASP A 256 -3.27 -8.22 12.44
N MET A 257 -2.07 -7.78 12.08
CA MET A 257 -1.75 -7.29 10.73
C MET A 257 -1.73 -8.41 9.68
N ALA A 258 -1.46 -9.65 10.06
CA ALA A 258 -1.49 -10.78 9.13
C ALA A 258 -2.93 -11.14 8.74
N LEU A 259 -3.84 -11.18 9.72
CA LEU A 259 -5.27 -11.32 9.46
C LEU A 259 -5.80 -10.17 8.60
N ARG A 260 -5.48 -8.92 8.95
CA ARG A 260 -5.85 -7.73 8.15
C ARG A 260 -5.43 -7.89 6.68
N THR A 261 -4.20 -8.32 6.44
CA THR A 261 -3.65 -8.51 5.08
C THR A 261 -4.38 -9.61 4.33
N ARG A 262 -4.67 -10.75 4.97
CA ARG A 262 -5.44 -11.84 4.35
C ARG A 262 -6.85 -11.43 3.99
N LEU A 263 -7.54 -10.71 4.88
CA LEU A 263 -8.89 -10.21 4.64
C LEU A 263 -8.92 -9.21 3.48
N LEU A 264 -7.97 -8.26 3.44
CA LEU A 264 -7.84 -7.32 2.33
C LEU A 264 -7.55 -8.02 1.00
N ASN A 265 -6.68 -9.03 0.99
CA ASN A 265 -6.39 -9.81 -0.21
C ASN A 265 -7.62 -10.58 -0.70
N GLY A 266 -8.34 -11.24 0.21
CA GLY A 266 -9.58 -11.95 -0.13
C GLY A 266 -10.65 -10.99 -0.69
N LEU A 267 -10.82 -9.83 -0.06
CA LEU A 267 -11.71 -8.78 -0.53
C LEU A 267 -11.34 -8.30 -1.94
N ALA A 268 -10.05 -8.08 -2.21
CA ALA A 268 -9.58 -7.68 -3.53
C ALA A 268 -9.84 -8.74 -4.61
N GLN A 269 -9.65 -10.02 -4.28
CA GLN A 269 -9.94 -11.13 -5.18
C GLN A 269 -11.43 -11.23 -5.50
N ASP A 270 -12.29 -11.09 -4.48
CA ASP A 270 -13.74 -11.06 -4.67
C ASP A 270 -14.15 -9.92 -5.61
N LEU A 271 -13.62 -8.72 -5.37
CA LEU A 271 -13.88 -7.54 -6.22
C LEU A 271 -13.39 -7.73 -7.66
N THR A 272 -12.23 -8.36 -7.85
CA THR A 272 -11.68 -8.66 -9.18
C THR A 272 -12.61 -9.62 -9.92
N LYS A 273 -13.05 -10.68 -9.23
CA LYS A 273 -14.00 -11.65 -9.78
C LYS A 273 -15.34 -11.00 -10.15
N LEU A 274 -15.85 -10.09 -9.32
CA LEU A 274 -17.07 -9.34 -9.60
C LEU A 274 -16.91 -8.44 -10.83
N ALA A 275 -15.79 -7.71 -10.93
CA ALA A 275 -15.48 -6.85 -12.08
C ALA A 275 -15.49 -7.67 -13.39
N ASP A 276 -14.81 -8.81 -13.40
CA ASP A 276 -14.70 -9.68 -14.58
C ASP A 276 -16.01 -10.39 -14.94
N SER A 277 -16.76 -10.88 -13.94
CA SER A 277 -17.95 -11.71 -14.17
C SER A 277 -19.16 -10.89 -14.64
N PHE A 278 -19.29 -9.66 -14.17
CA PHE A 278 -20.44 -8.79 -14.46
C PHE A 278 -20.12 -7.64 -15.42
N ASP A 279 -18.87 -7.56 -15.88
CA ASP A 279 -18.38 -6.51 -16.77
C ASP A 279 -18.67 -5.10 -16.22
N LEU A 280 -18.38 -4.90 -14.93
CA LEU A 280 -18.63 -3.65 -14.22
C LEU A 280 -17.32 -2.97 -13.83
N ALA A 281 -17.34 -1.65 -13.71
CA ALA A 281 -16.22 -0.92 -13.12
C ALA A 281 -16.27 -1.05 -11.60
N VAL A 282 -15.17 -1.50 -10.99
CA VAL A 282 -15.01 -1.41 -9.52
C VAL A 282 -14.13 -0.21 -9.23
N VAL A 283 -14.70 0.77 -8.54
CA VAL A 283 -13.98 1.97 -8.13
C VAL A 283 -13.76 1.93 -6.63
N VAL A 284 -12.50 1.90 -6.24
CA VAL A 284 -12.09 1.90 -4.85
C VAL A 284 -11.55 3.28 -4.51
N ILE A 285 -12.14 3.91 -3.50
CA ILE A 285 -11.61 5.15 -2.94
C ILE A 285 -10.71 4.78 -1.76
N LEU A 286 -9.51 5.35 -1.73
CA LEU A 286 -8.62 5.34 -0.58
C LEU A 286 -8.50 6.77 -0.04
N ASN A 287 -9.24 7.06 1.03
CA ASN A 287 -9.25 8.40 1.60
C ASN A 287 -7.94 8.81 2.29
N GLN A 288 -7.10 7.84 2.66
CA GLN A 288 -6.02 8.05 3.59
C GLN A 288 -4.65 7.81 2.96
N MET A 289 -3.77 8.80 3.12
CA MET A 289 -2.34 8.73 2.81
C MET A 289 -1.56 8.59 4.12
N THR A 290 -0.49 7.82 4.08
CA THR A 290 0.51 7.70 5.16
C THR A 290 1.86 8.18 4.64
N THR A 291 2.73 8.59 5.55
CA THR A 291 4.09 9.00 5.20
C THR A 291 5.02 7.81 5.34
N LYS A 292 5.67 7.40 4.25
CA LYS A 292 6.76 6.43 4.29
C LYS A 292 8.08 7.21 4.28
N PHE A 293 8.89 6.98 5.30
CA PHE A 293 10.25 7.48 5.38
C PHE A 293 11.20 6.39 4.85
N GLY A 294 12.26 6.78 4.14
CA GLY A 294 13.26 5.83 3.64
C GLY A 294 12.71 4.83 2.61
N VAL A 295 12.03 5.32 1.57
CA VAL A 295 11.55 4.44 0.48
C VAL A 295 12.75 3.86 -0.26
N ASN A 296 13.02 2.57 -0.07
CA ASN A 296 13.95 1.80 -0.89
C ASN A 296 13.32 1.50 -2.26
N SER A 297 13.20 2.51 -3.11
CA SER A 297 12.97 2.30 -4.54
C SER A 297 14.29 1.90 -5.19
N GLY A 298 14.68 0.64 -5.00
CA GLY A 298 15.66 -0.08 -5.81
C GLY A 298 17.13 0.37 -5.78
N THR A 299 17.50 1.58 -5.33
CA THR A 299 18.92 2.01 -5.27
C THR A 299 19.20 3.36 -4.58
N ILE A 300 18.17 4.10 -4.15
CA ILE A 300 18.29 5.43 -3.54
C ILE A 300 17.51 5.44 -2.22
N LEU A 301 18.21 5.62 -1.09
CA LEU A 301 17.61 5.99 0.18
C LEU A 301 17.28 7.48 0.10
N THR A 302 16.04 7.82 -0.23
CA THR A 302 15.57 9.20 -0.02
C THR A 302 15.05 9.32 1.40
N ASP A 303 15.74 10.09 2.25
CA ASP A 303 15.25 10.52 3.58
C ASP A 303 14.03 11.46 3.50
N LYS A 304 13.57 11.76 2.28
CA LYS A 304 12.40 12.58 2.07
C LYS A 304 11.13 11.79 2.43
N PRO A 305 10.25 12.33 3.28
CA PRO A 305 8.94 11.76 3.52
C PRO A 305 8.15 11.71 2.22
N VAL A 306 7.76 10.51 1.77
CA VAL A 306 6.89 10.32 0.61
C VAL A 306 5.50 9.96 1.10
N LEU A 307 4.49 10.68 0.61
CA LEU A 307 3.09 10.31 0.83
C LEU A 307 2.75 9.08 -0.01
N VAL A 308 2.31 8.02 0.66
CA VAL A 308 1.90 6.76 0.03
C VAL A 308 0.51 6.35 0.51
N PRO A 309 -0.27 5.56 -0.26
CA PRO A 309 -1.57 5.07 0.19
C PRO A 309 -1.49 4.23 1.48
N ALA A 310 -2.47 4.39 2.38
CA ALA A 310 -2.42 3.81 3.73
C ALA A 310 -2.52 2.27 3.83
N LEU A 311 -2.94 1.58 2.76
CA LEU A 311 -3.07 0.12 2.74
C LEU A 311 -1.79 -0.63 2.33
N GLY A 312 -0.73 0.11 1.95
CA GLY A 312 0.58 -0.47 1.67
C GLY A 312 0.69 -1.21 0.33
N GLU A 313 1.82 -1.89 0.14
CA GLU A 313 2.20 -2.52 -1.14
C GLU A 313 1.34 -3.73 -1.48
N SER A 314 0.95 -4.56 -0.50
CA SER A 314 0.11 -5.74 -0.73
C SER A 314 -1.20 -5.41 -1.45
N TRP A 315 -1.88 -4.33 -1.02
CA TRP A 315 -3.09 -3.83 -1.69
C TRP A 315 -2.78 -3.20 -3.05
N SER A 316 -1.61 -2.56 -3.16
CA SER A 316 -1.18 -1.87 -4.38
C SER A 316 -1.05 -2.79 -5.59
N HIS A 317 -0.76 -4.07 -5.39
CA HIS A 317 -0.70 -5.03 -6.48
C HIS A 317 -2.07 -5.41 -7.02
N GLN A 318 -3.14 -5.28 -6.23
CA GLN A 318 -4.48 -5.77 -6.59
C GLN A 318 -5.27 -4.85 -7.52
N CYS A 319 -4.99 -3.55 -7.51
CA CYS A 319 -5.68 -2.60 -8.39
C CYS A 319 -5.06 -2.60 -9.79
N ASN A 320 -5.89 -2.59 -10.84
CA ASN A 320 -5.41 -2.48 -12.23
C ASN A 320 -4.90 -1.07 -12.54
N ASN A 321 -5.65 -0.06 -12.11
CA ASN A 321 -5.30 1.34 -12.28
C ASN A 321 -5.21 2.05 -10.93
N ARG A 322 -4.26 2.98 -10.79
CA ARG A 322 -4.12 3.85 -9.61
C ARG A 322 -3.90 5.29 -10.01
N VAL A 323 -4.76 6.16 -9.49
CA VAL A 323 -4.64 7.61 -9.64
C VAL A 323 -4.42 8.26 -8.27
N ILE A 324 -3.34 9.02 -8.14
CA ILE A 324 -3.05 9.86 -6.98
C ILE A 324 -3.58 11.27 -7.23
N LEU A 325 -4.45 11.74 -6.34
CA LEU A 325 -4.97 13.09 -6.32
C LEU A 325 -4.20 13.94 -5.32
N TYR A 326 -3.71 15.10 -5.73
CA TYR A 326 -2.92 16.00 -4.89
C TYR A 326 -3.11 17.47 -5.25
N TRP A 327 -2.74 18.37 -4.33
CA TRP A 327 -2.71 19.81 -4.56
C TRP A 327 -1.33 20.23 -5.04
N ARG A 328 -1.29 21.12 -6.03
CA ARG A 328 -0.09 21.86 -6.44
C ARG A 328 -0.52 23.26 -6.87
N ASP A 329 0.07 24.28 -6.25
CA ASP A 329 -0.23 25.70 -6.54
C ASP A 329 -1.74 26.02 -6.52
N ASP A 330 -2.43 25.59 -5.46
CA ASP A 330 -3.89 25.73 -5.26
C ASP A 330 -4.79 25.11 -6.34
N ILE A 331 -4.20 24.31 -7.24
CA ILE A 331 -4.91 23.53 -8.26
C ILE A 331 -4.84 22.05 -7.88
N ARG A 332 -5.93 21.31 -8.11
CA ARG A 332 -5.97 19.86 -7.90
C ARG A 332 -5.43 19.16 -9.15
N TYR A 333 -4.58 18.16 -8.93
CA TYR A 333 -4.00 17.34 -9.98
C TYR A 333 -4.31 15.87 -9.74
N ALA A 334 -4.60 15.16 -10.82
CA ALA A 334 -4.71 13.72 -10.88
C ALA A 334 -3.47 13.17 -11.59
N HIS A 335 -2.79 12.21 -10.97
CA HIS A 335 -1.63 11.55 -11.54
C HIS A 335 -1.85 10.04 -11.61
N LEU A 336 -1.84 9.49 -12.82
CA LEU A 336 -1.90 8.05 -13.04
C LEU A 336 -0.51 7.46 -12.76
N VAL A 337 -0.41 6.66 -11.70
CA VAL A 337 0.86 6.06 -11.21
C VAL A 337 0.98 4.60 -11.58
N LYS A 338 -0.15 3.91 -11.74
CA LYS A 338 -0.16 2.50 -12.13
C LYS A 338 -1.24 2.29 -13.17
N SER A 339 -0.86 1.65 -14.26
CA SER A 339 -1.76 1.04 -15.24
C SER A 339 -0.98 -0.05 -15.98
N SER A 340 -1.67 -1.08 -16.47
CA SER A 340 -1.04 -2.14 -17.27
C SER A 340 -0.92 -1.79 -18.76
N ASN A 341 -1.67 -0.80 -19.23
CA ASN A 341 -1.77 -0.45 -20.65
C ASN A 341 -1.67 1.05 -20.97
N LEU A 342 -1.61 1.91 -19.96
CA LEU A 342 -1.57 3.36 -20.11
C LEU A 342 -0.27 3.94 -19.56
N GLN A 343 0.23 5.01 -20.19
CA GLN A 343 1.41 5.72 -19.74
C GLN A 343 1.08 6.59 -18.51
N GLU A 344 2.04 6.73 -17.61
CA GLU A 344 1.94 7.69 -16.51
C GLU A 344 1.71 9.11 -17.03
N GLY A 345 0.81 9.83 -16.36
CA GLY A 345 0.42 11.18 -16.77
C GLY A 345 -0.09 11.98 -15.59
N THR A 346 -0.03 13.31 -15.69
CA THR A 346 -0.55 14.24 -14.68
C THR A 346 -1.44 15.26 -15.36
N VAL A 347 -2.64 15.48 -14.82
CA VAL A 347 -3.62 16.41 -15.37
C VAL A 347 -4.31 17.23 -14.28
N PRO A 348 -4.61 18.50 -14.54
CA PRO A 348 -5.35 19.34 -13.60
C PRO A 348 -6.85 19.01 -13.65
N TYR A 349 -7.54 19.21 -12.52
CA TYR A 349 -8.99 19.15 -12.45
C TYR A 349 -9.52 20.10 -11.37
N LYS A 350 -10.81 20.41 -11.41
CA LYS A 350 -11.49 21.21 -10.38
C LYS A 350 -12.78 20.55 -9.92
N ILE A 351 -13.21 20.95 -8.73
CA ILE A 351 -14.50 20.55 -8.16
C ILE A 351 -15.36 21.80 -8.12
N THR A 352 -16.52 21.73 -8.73
CA THR A 352 -17.48 22.83 -8.84
C THR A 352 -18.84 22.40 -8.29
N SER A 353 -19.82 23.30 -8.24
CA SER A 353 -21.20 22.92 -7.94
C SER A 353 -21.73 21.83 -8.89
N GLN A 354 -21.26 21.79 -10.13
CA GLN A 354 -21.65 20.79 -11.12
C GLN A 354 -20.92 19.44 -11.00
N GLY A 355 -19.97 19.31 -10.06
CA GLY A 355 -19.14 18.12 -9.86
C GLY A 355 -17.71 18.30 -10.34
N VAL A 356 -17.08 17.20 -10.77
CA VAL A 356 -15.68 17.19 -11.26
C VAL A 356 -15.63 17.73 -12.68
N ARG A 357 -14.77 18.71 -12.96
CA ARG A 357 -14.68 19.40 -14.27
C ARG A 357 -13.23 19.75 -14.61
N ASP A 358 -13.00 20.06 -15.88
CA ASP A 358 -11.72 20.56 -16.39
C ASP A 358 -11.37 21.94 -15.80
N VAL A 359 -10.07 22.19 -15.63
CA VAL A 359 -9.56 23.53 -15.36
C VAL A 359 -9.53 24.26 -16.70
N LEU A 360 -10.47 25.19 -16.88
CA LEU A 360 -10.40 26.16 -17.98
C LEU A 360 -9.12 26.97 -17.75
N GLU A 361 -8.22 26.99 -18.74
CA GLU A 361 -7.08 27.91 -18.70
C GLU A 361 -7.63 29.32 -18.46
N PRO A 362 -7.17 30.04 -17.41
CA PRO A 362 -7.54 31.43 -17.29
C PRO A 362 -7.00 32.17 -18.52
N GLU A 363 -7.82 33.02 -19.14
CA GLU A 363 -7.31 34.06 -20.04
C GLU A 363 -6.12 34.73 -19.35
N TYR A 364 -5.02 34.88 -20.08
CA TYR A 364 -3.82 35.53 -19.58
C TYR A 364 -4.16 36.96 -19.15
N VAL A 365 -4.38 37.15 -17.84
CA VAL A 365 -4.39 38.46 -17.19
C VAL A 365 -2.99 38.66 -16.65
N PRO A 366 -2.21 39.66 -17.13
CA PRO A 366 -0.88 39.91 -16.62
C PRO A 366 -0.95 40.13 -15.10
N TYR A 367 -0.32 39.25 -14.34
CA TYR A 367 -0.25 39.34 -12.89
C TYR A 367 0.92 40.27 -12.51
N GLU A 368 0.63 41.42 -11.92
CA GLU A 368 1.64 42.20 -11.19
C GLU A 368 1.86 41.53 -9.83
N GLU A 369 2.99 40.83 -9.68
CA GLU A 369 3.35 40.19 -8.40
C GLU A 369 3.55 41.25 -7.29
N PRO A 370 2.94 41.09 -6.11
CA PRO A 370 3.25 41.94 -4.97
C PRO A 370 4.70 41.71 -4.51
N HIS A 371 5.44 42.81 -4.31
CA HIS A 371 6.86 42.85 -3.95
C HIS A 371 7.31 42.01 -2.73
N GLU A 372 6.37 41.47 -1.96
CA GLU A 372 6.62 40.69 -0.73
C GLU A 372 6.91 39.20 -0.99
N SER A 373 6.41 38.62 -2.09
CA SER A 373 6.61 37.20 -2.44
C SER A 373 8.01 36.89 -2.99
N ILE A 374 8.67 37.89 -3.60
CA ILE A 374 10.02 37.78 -4.17
C ILE A 374 11.08 37.59 -3.08
N ASN A 375 10.91 38.26 -1.93
CA ASN A 375 11.86 38.15 -0.82
C ASN A 375 11.75 36.80 -0.11
N LEU A 376 10.54 36.24 0.05
CA LEU A 376 10.33 34.93 0.67
C LEU A 376 10.83 33.76 -0.20
N LYS A 377 10.69 33.83 -1.53
CA LYS A 377 11.28 32.85 -2.46
C LYS A 377 12.81 32.90 -2.45
N ARG A 378 13.41 34.10 -2.54
CA ARG A 378 14.88 34.27 -2.44
C ARG A 378 15.44 33.74 -1.13
N THR A 379 14.73 33.98 -0.03
CA THR A 379 15.14 33.51 1.30
C THR A 379 15.07 31.97 1.39
N ARG A 380 14.01 31.33 0.87
CA ARG A 380 13.87 29.86 0.85
C ARG A 380 14.91 29.15 -0.03
N GLU A 381 15.24 29.71 -1.18
CA GLU A 381 16.28 29.19 -2.08
C GLU A 381 17.67 29.31 -1.44
N GLN A 382 17.96 30.43 -0.76
CA GLN A 382 19.21 30.60 0.00
C GLN A 382 19.33 29.61 1.17
N PHE A 383 18.25 29.37 1.92
CA PHE A 383 18.26 28.38 3.01
C PHE A 383 18.47 26.94 2.49
N GLN A 384 17.91 26.58 1.33
CA GLN A 384 18.15 25.26 0.72
C GLN A 384 19.58 25.10 0.18
N GLU A 385 20.17 26.14 -0.41
CA GLU A 385 21.56 26.13 -0.86
C GLU A 385 22.52 25.98 0.34
N GLU A 386 22.27 26.67 1.47
CA GLU A 386 23.09 26.56 2.69
C GLU A 386 22.98 25.19 3.38
N GLU A 387 21.78 24.61 3.46
CA GLU A 387 21.56 23.29 4.07
C GLU A 387 22.26 22.18 3.26
N GLN A 388 22.23 22.27 1.92
CA GLN A 388 22.96 21.36 1.04
C GLN A 388 24.47 21.50 1.19
N GLU A 389 25.01 22.71 1.29
CA GLU A 389 26.44 22.94 1.54
C GLU A 389 26.89 22.42 2.93
N LEU A 390 26.07 22.58 3.96
CA LEU A 390 26.36 22.06 5.29
C LEU A 390 26.42 20.52 5.31
N SER A 391 25.47 19.87 4.63
CA SER A 391 25.43 18.40 4.52
C SER A 391 26.66 17.84 3.80
N LYS A 392 27.10 18.48 2.71
CA LYS A 392 28.34 18.11 1.99
C LYS A 392 29.56 18.17 2.92
N ARG A 393 29.70 19.25 3.69
CA ARG A 393 30.84 19.43 4.60
C ARG A 393 30.87 18.37 5.69
N HIS A 394 29.71 18.02 6.27
CA HIS A 394 29.63 16.96 7.28
C HIS A 394 30.02 15.59 6.72
N LEU A 395 29.60 15.26 5.49
CA LEU A 395 29.95 13.99 4.87
C LEU A 395 31.45 13.86 4.61
N VAL A 396 32.09 14.91 4.08
CA VAL A 396 33.54 14.94 3.83
C VAL A 396 34.33 14.87 5.13
N GLN A 397 33.92 15.60 6.17
CA GLN A 397 34.57 15.57 7.49
C GLN A 397 34.45 14.21 8.17
N GLY A 398 33.28 13.57 8.09
CA GLY A 398 33.06 12.22 8.61
C GLY A 398 33.98 11.20 7.93
N LEU A 399 34.06 11.28 6.60
CA LEU A 399 34.92 10.42 5.80
C LEU A 399 36.41 10.62 6.11
N GLN A 400 36.87 11.86 6.27
CA GLN A 400 38.24 12.16 6.69
C GLN A 400 38.56 11.58 8.07
N LYS A 401 37.64 11.71 9.04
CA LYS A 401 37.81 11.18 10.39
C LYS A 401 37.90 9.64 10.40
N ASP A 402 37.06 8.96 9.65
CA ASP A 402 37.08 7.50 9.56
C ASP A 402 38.35 7.01 8.84
N LEU A 403 38.82 7.76 7.84
CA LEU A 403 40.08 7.48 7.16
C LEU A 403 41.30 7.66 8.09
N GLU A 404 41.29 8.68 8.95
CA GLU A 404 42.34 8.91 9.95
C GLU A 404 42.41 7.80 11.00
N LYS A 405 41.26 7.30 11.45
CA LYS A 405 41.20 6.15 12.36
C LYS A 405 41.81 4.89 11.73
N PHE A 406 41.52 4.68 10.45
CA PHE A 406 42.05 3.55 9.69
C PHE A 406 43.57 3.70 9.47
N GLU A 407 44.07 4.92 9.25
CA GLU A 407 45.49 5.20 9.08
C GLU A 407 46.30 5.08 10.39
N LYS A 408 45.70 5.44 11.53
CA LYS A 408 46.31 5.31 12.86
C LYS A 408 46.27 3.89 13.43
N GLU A 409 45.75 2.92 12.67
CA GLU A 409 45.57 1.52 13.09
C GLU A 409 44.71 1.39 14.37
N GLU A 410 43.88 2.39 14.69
CA GLU A 410 43.00 2.38 15.88
C GLU A 410 41.85 1.38 15.70
N ASP A 411 41.38 1.20 14.46
CA ASP A 411 40.33 0.25 14.09
C ASP A 411 40.57 -0.23 12.65
N LEU A 412 40.93 -1.50 12.49
CA LEU A 412 41.19 -2.16 11.21
C LEU A 412 40.05 -3.11 10.79
N SER A 413 38.91 -3.02 11.47
CA SER A 413 37.79 -3.93 11.27
C SER A 413 37.25 -3.90 9.83
N VAL A 414 36.74 -5.05 9.41
CA VAL A 414 36.01 -5.18 8.13
C VAL A 414 34.79 -4.23 8.11
N GLY A 415 34.19 -3.97 9.27
CA GLY A 415 33.09 -3.02 9.45
C GLY A 415 33.48 -1.57 9.12
N LEU A 416 34.60 -1.07 9.65
CA LEU A 416 35.06 0.29 9.32
C LEU A 416 35.45 0.42 7.84
N GLN A 417 36.07 -0.61 7.25
CA GLN A 417 36.35 -0.64 5.80
C GLN A 417 35.05 -0.58 4.97
N GLY A 418 34.00 -1.27 5.40
CA GLY A 418 32.67 -1.22 4.81
C GLY A 418 32.04 0.18 4.91
N GLN A 419 32.12 0.80 6.09
CA GLN A 419 31.61 2.15 6.35
C GLN A 419 32.29 3.23 5.49
N ILE A 420 33.63 3.18 5.36
CA ILE A 420 34.38 4.11 4.51
C ILE A 420 34.01 3.89 3.02
N SER A 421 33.88 2.64 2.58
CA SER A 421 33.47 2.31 1.21
C SER A 421 32.06 2.79 0.87
N ALA A 422 31.11 2.65 1.81
CA ALA A 422 29.75 3.16 1.68
C ALA A 422 29.73 4.69 1.62
N SER A 423 30.51 5.37 2.47
CA SER A 423 30.60 6.83 2.52
C SER A 423 31.25 7.41 1.25
N LEU A 424 32.29 6.78 0.71
CA LEU A 424 32.89 7.14 -0.59
C LEU A 424 31.87 7.00 -1.73
N THR A 425 31.06 5.95 -1.72
CA THR A 425 30.02 5.73 -2.73
C THR A 425 28.91 6.77 -2.63
N ALA A 426 28.50 7.14 -1.41
CA ALA A 426 27.55 8.22 -1.18
C ALA A 426 28.08 9.57 -1.68
N LEU A 427 29.33 9.91 -1.35
CA LEU A 427 29.97 11.16 -1.79
C LEU A 427 30.03 11.25 -3.33
N LYS A 428 30.42 10.17 -4.02
CA LYS A 428 30.44 10.12 -5.49
C LYS A 428 29.06 10.42 -6.09
N ARG A 429 28.00 9.80 -5.55
CA ARG A 429 26.61 10.04 -6.01
C ARG A 429 26.19 11.49 -5.80
N THR A 430 26.50 12.07 -4.63
CA THR A 430 26.20 13.50 -4.36
C THR A 430 26.92 14.43 -5.33
N ILE A 431 28.16 14.11 -5.72
CA ILE A 431 28.91 14.89 -6.71
C ILE A 431 28.24 14.79 -8.10
N ASP A 432 27.80 13.60 -8.50
CA ASP A 432 27.13 13.38 -9.79
C ASP A 432 25.75 14.05 -9.85
N ASP A 433 24.99 14.03 -8.75
CA ASP A 433 23.71 14.76 -8.62
C ASP A 433 23.94 16.28 -8.69
N TYR A 434 24.98 16.78 -8.02
CA TYR A 434 25.32 18.20 -8.03
C TYR A 434 25.82 18.66 -9.42
N ASP A 435 26.56 17.83 -10.15
CA ASP A 435 26.93 18.06 -11.56
C ASP A 435 25.69 18.16 -12.47
N GLY A 436 24.70 17.29 -12.24
CA GLY A 436 23.42 17.33 -12.95
C GLY A 436 22.62 18.62 -12.70
N LEU A 437 22.60 19.10 -11.45
CA LEU A 437 21.94 20.36 -11.08
C LEU A 437 22.71 21.57 -11.64
N ALA A 438 24.03 21.59 -11.55
CA ALA A 438 24.87 22.67 -12.08
C ALA A 438 24.68 22.86 -13.59
N LYS A 439 24.54 21.78 -14.37
CA LYS A 439 24.27 21.84 -15.82
C LYS A 439 22.88 22.36 -16.17
N ARG A 440 21.90 22.21 -15.27
CA ARG A 440 20.50 22.67 -15.46
C ARG A 440 20.26 24.10 -14.96
N GLU A 441 21.27 24.72 -14.35
CA GLU A 441 21.19 26.10 -13.88
C GLU A 441 21.03 27.08 -15.06
N THR A 442 20.07 28.00 -14.92
CA THR A 442 19.69 28.98 -15.95
C THR A 442 20.57 30.22 -15.92
N ILE A 443 21.17 30.54 -14.76
CA ILE A 443 22.01 31.72 -14.57
C ILE A 443 23.48 31.37 -14.83
N ILE A 444 24.05 31.91 -15.91
CA ILE A 444 25.42 31.62 -16.40
C ILE A 444 26.49 31.77 -15.31
N VAL A 445 26.47 32.87 -14.54
CA VAL A 445 27.48 33.13 -13.47
C VAL A 445 27.37 32.13 -12.32
N LYS A 446 26.16 31.69 -11.96
CA LYS A 446 25.95 30.66 -10.93
C LYS A 446 26.36 29.29 -11.45
N GLN A 447 26.06 29.00 -12.72
CA GLN A 447 26.45 27.77 -13.39
C GLN A 447 27.98 27.59 -13.42
N GLU A 448 28.75 28.61 -13.80
CA GLU A 448 30.22 28.55 -13.79
C GLU A 448 30.79 28.28 -12.40
N LYS A 449 30.24 28.95 -11.38
CA LYS A 449 30.65 28.75 -9.98
C LYS A 449 30.32 27.33 -9.49
N ALA A 450 29.13 26.83 -9.80
CA ALA A 450 28.69 25.48 -9.44
C ALA A 450 29.55 24.40 -10.12
N LEU A 451 29.84 24.55 -11.41
CA LEU A 451 30.71 23.64 -12.16
C LEU A 451 32.16 23.65 -11.62
N THR A 452 32.69 24.81 -11.24
CA THR A 452 34.01 24.92 -10.60
C THR A 452 34.05 24.19 -9.25
N ASN A 453 32.97 24.26 -8.48
CA ASN A 453 32.86 23.53 -7.21
C ASN A 453 32.75 22.01 -7.41
N VAL A 454 32.01 21.56 -8.44
CA VAL A 454 31.93 20.14 -8.82
C VAL A 454 33.32 19.59 -9.16
N LEU A 455 34.13 20.34 -9.90
CA LEU A 455 35.50 19.94 -10.25
C LEU A 455 36.37 19.74 -9.00
N LYS A 456 36.37 20.71 -8.07
CA LYS A 456 37.09 20.60 -6.80
C LYS A 456 36.65 19.37 -5.98
N LEU A 457 35.35 19.11 -5.91
CA LEU A 457 34.83 17.94 -5.18
C LEU A 457 35.21 16.61 -5.84
N ARG A 458 35.33 16.56 -7.17
CA ARG A 458 35.84 15.37 -7.87
C ARG A 458 37.32 15.13 -7.59
N ASP A 459 38.11 16.18 -7.47
CA ASP A 459 39.52 16.08 -7.11
C ASP A 459 39.65 15.57 -5.66
N ASP A 460 38.92 16.16 -4.71
CA ASP A 460 38.89 15.73 -3.30
C ASP A 460 38.44 14.26 -3.15
N TYR A 461 37.40 13.85 -3.89
CA TYR A 461 36.94 12.46 -3.91
C TYR A 461 38.04 11.51 -4.40
N SER A 462 38.74 11.89 -5.46
CA SER A 462 39.79 11.08 -6.07
C SER A 462 40.97 10.90 -5.13
N GLU A 463 41.35 11.96 -4.39
CA GLU A 463 42.38 11.91 -3.35
C GLU A 463 41.98 10.98 -2.19
N LEU A 464 40.76 11.16 -1.65
CA LEU A 464 40.25 10.34 -0.54
C LEU A 464 40.13 8.86 -0.93
N LYS A 465 39.68 8.58 -2.15
CA LYS A 465 39.58 7.22 -2.69
C LYS A 465 40.96 6.57 -2.82
N MET A 466 41.93 7.29 -3.38
CA MET A 466 43.29 6.80 -3.53
C MET A 466 43.94 6.49 -2.18
N ARG A 467 43.72 7.36 -1.18
CA ARG A 467 44.23 7.17 0.17
C ARG A 467 43.61 5.94 0.85
N PHE A 468 42.30 5.71 0.70
CA PHE A 468 41.64 4.51 1.18
C PHE A 468 42.18 3.23 0.53
N ASP A 469 42.30 3.21 -0.80
CA ASP A 469 42.76 2.02 -1.52
C ASP A 469 44.20 1.64 -1.15
N LYS A 470 45.06 2.63 -0.91
CA LYS A 470 46.44 2.42 -0.42
C LYS A 470 46.47 1.78 0.98
N LEU A 471 45.63 2.28 1.90
CA LEU A 471 45.56 1.73 3.26
C LEU A 471 44.98 0.31 3.24
N LYS A 472 43.94 0.07 2.44
CA LYS A 472 43.34 -1.26 2.26
C LYS A 472 44.34 -2.28 1.71
N GLN A 473 45.14 -1.89 0.72
CA GLN A 473 46.17 -2.77 0.16
C GLN A 473 47.29 -3.09 1.17
N ARG A 474 47.68 -2.11 2.00
CA ARG A 474 48.66 -2.32 3.08
C ARG A 474 48.16 -3.38 4.08
N GLU A 475 46.89 -3.30 4.45
CA GLU A 475 46.28 -4.24 5.39
C GLU A 475 46.16 -5.65 4.79
N GLN A 476 45.71 -5.77 3.53
CA GLN A 476 45.65 -7.07 2.84
C GLN A 476 47.03 -7.74 2.74
N ASN A 477 48.08 -6.97 2.46
CA ASN A 477 49.45 -7.48 2.42
C ASN A 477 49.94 -7.92 3.81
N ARG A 478 49.53 -7.23 4.88
CA ARG A 478 49.84 -7.60 6.27
C ARG A 478 49.20 -8.94 6.65
N VAL A 479 47.91 -9.11 6.34
CA VAL A 479 47.19 -10.38 6.56
C VAL A 479 47.83 -11.52 5.77
N ALA A 480 48.11 -11.31 4.48
CA ALA A 480 48.75 -12.33 3.65
C ALA A 480 50.17 -12.72 4.13
N GLN A 481 50.91 -11.80 4.74
CA GLN A 481 52.22 -12.10 5.34
C GLN A 481 52.08 -12.91 6.64
N ASN A 482 51.10 -12.61 7.48
CA ASN A 482 50.81 -13.38 8.69
C ASN A 482 50.36 -14.81 8.36
N ASP A 483 49.44 -14.97 7.41
CA ASP A 483 48.96 -16.30 6.97
C ASP A 483 50.11 -17.15 6.40
N ARG A 484 51.03 -16.51 5.66
CA ARG A 484 52.22 -17.18 5.12
C ARG A 484 53.21 -17.60 6.22
N ALA A 485 53.36 -16.81 7.27
CA ALA A 485 54.21 -17.15 8.42
C ALA A 485 53.63 -18.34 9.21
N GLU A 486 52.32 -18.39 9.38
CA GLU A 486 51.60 -19.47 10.06
C GLU A 486 51.69 -20.80 9.28
N LEU A 487 51.56 -20.76 7.95
CA LEU A 487 51.71 -21.92 7.07
C LEU A 487 53.14 -22.50 7.06
N LEU A 488 54.17 -21.67 7.21
CA LEU A 488 55.57 -22.11 7.29
C LEU A 488 55.94 -22.70 8.65
N GLY A 489 55.23 -22.32 9.73
CA GLY A 489 55.42 -22.86 11.08
C GLY A 489 54.92 -24.30 11.27
N ARG A 490 54.07 -24.82 10.38
CA ARG A 490 53.41 -26.14 10.51
C ARG A 490 54.25 -27.33 10.04
N ARG A 491 55.53 -27.14 9.68
CA ARG A 491 56.41 -28.15 9.05
C ARG A 491 57.47 -28.77 9.98
N HIS A 492 57.11 -29.04 11.23
CA HIS A 492 57.90 -29.87 12.14
C HIS A 492 56.97 -30.81 12.90
N ASN A 493 56.72 -31.98 12.31
CA ASN A 493 56.33 -33.26 12.94
C ASN A 493 55.38 -34.02 12.01
N THR A 494 55.92 -34.85 11.12
CA THR A 494 55.79 -36.32 11.15
C THR A 494 56.29 -36.93 9.84
N THR A 495 56.90 -38.08 10.02
CA THR A 495 57.62 -38.98 9.10
C THR A 495 56.76 -39.51 7.95
N THR A 496 57.27 -39.44 6.72
CA THR A 496 56.77 -40.15 5.53
C THR A 496 57.17 -41.63 5.53
N PRO A 497 56.29 -42.53 5.04
CA PRO A 497 56.75 -43.68 4.26
C PRO A 497 56.14 -43.72 2.84
N GLU A 498 57.06 -43.73 1.89
CA GLU A 498 57.16 -44.50 0.64
C GLU A 498 56.01 -45.42 0.13
N TYR A 499 55.77 -45.27 -1.18
CA TYR A 499 55.09 -46.11 -2.19
C TYR A 499 53.56 -46.07 -2.40
N PRO A 500 53.08 -45.95 -3.67
CA PRO A 500 51.70 -45.57 -3.96
C PRO A 500 50.92 -46.61 -4.77
N PHE A 501 50.58 -47.78 -4.25
CA PHE A 501 49.57 -48.64 -4.89
C PHE A 501 48.90 -49.58 -3.88
N GLN A 502 47.82 -49.11 -3.24
CA GLN A 502 46.74 -49.99 -2.83
C GLN A 502 45.44 -49.21 -2.66
N HIS A 503 44.42 -49.63 -3.40
CA HIS A 503 43.04 -49.18 -3.29
C HIS A 503 42.51 -49.54 -1.89
N ASP A 504 42.21 -48.51 -1.10
CA ASP A 504 41.03 -48.43 -0.25
C ASP A 504 40.88 -46.95 0.17
N LEU A 505 39.90 -46.25 -0.40
CA LEU A 505 39.53 -44.91 0.07
C LEU A 505 38.91 -45.09 1.47
N THR A 506 39.77 -45.01 2.48
CA THR A 506 39.37 -45.10 3.88
C THR A 506 38.43 -43.95 4.21
N ARG A 507 37.39 -44.26 5.00
CA ARG A 507 36.41 -43.33 5.58
C ARG A 507 37.04 -42.05 6.17
N GLU A 508 38.31 -42.08 6.57
CA GLU A 508 39.10 -40.92 6.99
C GLU A 508 39.33 -39.86 5.91
N GLN A 509 39.56 -40.25 4.65
CA GLN A 509 39.76 -39.26 3.56
C GLN A 509 38.45 -38.55 3.19
N HIS A 510 37.31 -39.25 3.30
CA HIS A 510 35.99 -38.63 3.17
C HIS A 510 35.69 -37.70 4.35
N ALA A 511 36.05 -38.10 5.58
CA ALA A 511 35.88 -37.28 6.78
C ALA A 511 36.77 -36.02 6.78
N LEU A 512 37.99 -36.08 6.24
CA LEU A 512 38.88 -34.92 6.09
C LEU A 512 38.35 -33.91 5.06
N ARG A 513 37.70 -34.41 4.00
CA ARG A 513 37.06 -33.56 2.98
C ARG A 513 35.76 -32.93 3.51
N GLU A 514 34.97 -33.69 4.28
CA GLU A 514 33.84 -33.16 5.04
C GLU A 514 34.28 -32.12 6.08
N HIS A 515 35.37 -32.34 6.80
CA HIS A 515 35.88 -31.35 7.76
C HIS A 515 36.33 -30.05 7.08
N GLY A 516 36.97 -30.13 5.92
CA GLY A 516 37.32 -28.93 5.13
C GLY A 516 36.08 -28.16 4.69
N PHE A 517 35.05 -28.87 4.22
CA PHE A 517 33.77 -28.28 3.85
C PHE A 517 33.02 -27.71 5.07
N LEU A 518 33.06 -28.40 6.22
CA LEU A 518 32.44 -27.96 7.46
C LEU A 518 33.13 -26.72 8.02
N ASN A 519 34.47 -26.64 8.02
CA ASN A 519 35.18 -25.43 8.42
C ASN A 519 34.88 -24.25 7.49
N GLU A 520 34.80 -24.48 6.18
CA GLU A 520 34.43 -23.43 5.22
C GLU A 520 32.98 -22.96 5.43
N THR A 521 32.10 -23.89 5.80
CA THR A 521 30.69 -23.59 6.10
C THR A 521 30.55 -22.89 7.46
N GLU A 522 31.35 -23.24 8.46
CA GLU A 522 31.40 -22.62 9.77
C GLU A 522 31.90 -21.17 9.66
N THR A 523 32.94 -20.94 8.85
CA THR A 523 33.44 -19.59 8.56
C THR A 523 32.38 -18.73 7.85
N LYS A 524 31.62 -19.30 6.91
CA LYS A 524 30.50 -18.62 6.24
C LYS A 524 29.31 -18.39 7.19
N LEU A 525 29.04 -19.32 8.10
CA LEU A 525 28.01 -19.17 9.13
C LEU A 525 28.36 -18.05 10.12
N ASP A 526 29.62 -17.96 10.53
CA ASP A 526 30.11 -16.87 11.37
C ASP A 526 30.05 -15.52 10.65
N GLU A 527 30.33 -15.48 9.34
CA GLU A 527 30.12 -14.30 8.50
C GLU A 527 28.63 -13.90 8.45
N PHE A 528 27.71 -14.86 8.31
CA PHE A 528 26.27 -14.60 8.37
C PHE A 528 25.79 -14.15 9.76
N ILE A 529 26.37 -14.68 10.84
CA ILE A 529 26.04 -14.28 12.22
C ILE A 529 26.58 -12.88 12.52
N ALA A 530 27.79 -12.56 12.05
CA ALA A 530 28.37 -11.22 12.13
C ALA A 530 27.52 -10.23 11.35
N HIS A 531 27.11 -10.57 10.12
CA HIS A 531 26.22 -9.76 9.31
C HIS A 531 24.83 -9.58 9.96
N GLY A 532 24.28 -10.64 10.58
CA GLY A 532 23.03 -10.59 11.33
C GLY A 532 23.13 -9.69 12.58
N ARG A 533 24.26 -9.74 13.29
CA ARG A 533 24.55 -8.86 14.43
C ARG A 533 24.74 -7.40 14.01
N GLU A 534 25.38 -7.15 12.88
CA GLU A 534 25.56 -5.81 12.33
C GLU A 534 24.23 -5.20 11.89
N VAL A 535 23.35 -5.99 11.25
CA VAL A 535 21.98 -5.57 10.92
C VAL A 535 21.17 -5.29 12.18
N LEU A 536 21.27 -6.13 13.21
CA LEU A 536 20.58 -5.91 14.49
C LEU A 536 21.12 -4.69 15.25
N ASN A 537 22.43 -4.45 15.24
CA ASN A 537 23.04 -3.26 15.83
C ASN A 537 22.64 -2.00 15.06
N ASN A 538 22.56 -2.07 13.73
CA ASN A 538 22.05 -0.97 12.90
C ASN A 538 20.56 -0.66 13.20
N ILE A 539 19.73 -1.66 13.46
CA ILE A 539 18.33 -1.47 13.88
C ILE A 539 18.26 -0.90 15.31
N TYR A 540 19.16 -1.32 16.19
CA TYR A 540 19.26 -0.81 17.55
C TYR A 540 19.73 0.67 17.58
N ASP A 541 20.71 1.02 16.75
CA ASP A 541 21.22 2.39 16.58
C ASP A 541 20.23 3.29 15.82
N GLN A 542 19.40 2.73 14.91
CA GLN A 542 18.23 3.42 14.34
C GLN A 542 17.22 3.83 15.42
N ASN A 543 17.07 3.04 16.47
CA ASN A 543 16.16 3.36 17.57
C ASN A 543 16.73 4.43 18.51
N ASN A 544 18.06 4.48 18.69
CA ASN A 544 18.74 5.55 19.43
C ASN A 544 18.79 6.87 18.64
N THR A 545 18.94 6.82 17.32
CA THR A 545 18.86 8.01 16.46
C THR A 545 17.45 8.60 16.43
N LEU A 546 16.38 7.78 16.46
CA LEU A 546 14.99 8.23 16.68
C LEU A 546 14.80 8.95 18.02
N LYS A 547 15.37 8.43 19.11
CA LYS A 547 15.35 9.10 20.43
C LYS A 547 16.16 10.40 20.44
N SER A 548 17.26 10.46 19.68
CA SER A 548 18.06 11.68 19.52
C SER A 548 17.36 12.73 18.65
N ALA A 549 16.61 12.31 17.63
CA ALA A 549 15.78 13.17 16.79
C ALA A 549 14.60 13.75 17.58
N GLN A 550 13.98 12.94 18.43
CA GLN A 550 12.93 13.39 19.35
C GLN A 550 13.45 14.44 20.36
N ARG A 551 14.67 14.26 20.88
CA ARG A 551 15.34 15.26 21.73
C ARG A 551 15.71 16.54 20.96
N ARG A 552 16.21 16.42 19.73
CA ARG A 552 16.54 17.56 18.85
C ARG A 552 15.32 18.36 18.40
N ILE A 553 14.17 17.72 18.20
CA ILE A 553 12.89 18.40 17.94
C ILE A 553 12.43 19.16 19.19
N LEU A 554 12.65 18.59 20.38
CA LEU A 554 12.38 19.28 21.65
C LEU A 554 13.30 20.50 21.85
N ASP A 555 14.58 20.39 21.45
CA ASP A 555 15.56 21.47 21.53
C ASP A 555 15.33 22.55 20.45
N ALA A 556 14.91 22.16 19.24
CA ALA A 556 14.54 23.09 18.17
C ALA A 556 13.27 23.88 18.53
N ALA A 557 12.30 23.27 19.20
CA ALA A 557 11.13 23.96 19.74
C ALA A 557 11.49 24.99 20.83
N ASN A 558 12.53 24.72 21.64
CA ASN A 558 13.07 25.69 22.61
C ASN A 558 13.88 26.82 21.93
N THR A 559 14.50 26.55 20.78
CA THR A 559 15.30 27.53 20.02
C THR A 559 14.44 28.47 19.16
N LEU A 560 13.23 28.01 18.77
CA LEU A 560 12.25 28.78 17.98
C LEU A 560 11.36 29.73 18.80
N GLY A 561 11.65 29.96 20.08
CA GLY A 561 11.00 31.01 20.87
C GLY A 561 9.55 30.73 21.27
N LEU A 562 9.07 29.49 21.18
CA LEU A 562 7.78 29.10 21.76
C LEU A 562 7.91 29.05 23.28
N SER A 563 7.52 30.13 23.95
CA SER A 563 7.50 30.21 25.41
C SER A 563 6.76 29.02 26.02
N ARG A 564 7.32 28.44 27.10
CA ARG A 564 6.72 27.35 27.91
C ARG A 564 5.25 27.57 28.27
N ASN A 565 4.80 28.82 28.28
CA ASN A 565 3.41 29.19 28.53
C ASN A 565 2.45 28.75 27.41
N VAL A 566 2.89 28.72 26.13
CA VAL A 566 2.04 28.32 24.99
C VAL A 566 1.81 26.81 24.98
N ILE A 567 2.84 26.03 25.30
CA ILE A 567 2.74 24.57 25.41
C ILE A 567 1.85 24.18 26.61
N GLN A 568 2.04 24.83 27.77
CA GLN A 568 1.15 24.64 28.93
C GLN A 568 -0.28 25.15 28.67
N TYR A 569 -0.47 26.16 27.84
CA TYR A 569 -1.80 26.67 27.45
C TYR A 569 -2.53 25.66 26.56
N ILE A 570 -1.85 25.02 25.63
CA ILE A 570 -2.42 23.96 24.77
C ILE A 570 -2.79 22.73 25.62
N GLU A 571 -1.92 22.33 26.54
CA GLU A 571 -2.14 21.18 27.42
C GLU A 571 -3.26 21.43 28.46
N ARG A 572 -3.37 22.67 28.98
CA ARG A 572 -4.51 23.09 29.83
C ARG A 572 -5.82 23.16 29.07
N ARG A 573 -5.82 23.65 27.82
CA ARG A 573 -7.05 23.78 27.02
C ARG A 573 -7.64 22.41 26.65
N SER A 574 -6.78 21.45 26.28
CA SER A 574 -7.20 20.07 26.01
C SER A 574 -7.79 19.38 27.26
N SER A 575 -7.20 19.61 28.44
CA SER A 575 -7.72 19.07 29.70
C SER A 575 -9.05 19.72 30.12
N GLN A 576 -9.21 21.03 29.88
CA GLN A 576 -10.44 21.77 30.17
C GLN A 576 -11.58 21.36 29.23
N ASP A 577 -11.32 21.22 27.93
CA ASP A 577 -12.32 20.77 26.95
C ASP A 577 -12.81 19.34 27.27
N THR A 578 -11.92 18.48 27.77
CA THR A 578 -12.28 17.12 28.24
C THR A 578 -13.21 17.15 29.46
N TRP A 579 -12.94 18.04 30.43
CA TRP A 579 -13.80 18.20 31.61
C TRP A 579 -15.17 18.80 31.27
N ILE A 580 -15.22 19.78 30.37
CA ILE A 580 -16.48 20.38 29.89
C ILE A 580 -17.32 19.32 29.18
N PHE A 581 -16.71 18.48 28.35
CA PHE A 581 -17.40 17.38 27.69
C PHE A 581 -17.97 16.35 28.67
N ILE A 582 -17.21 15.96 29.70
CA ILE A 582 -17.66 14.99 30.71
C ILE A 582 -18.81 15.57 31.55
N ILE A 583 -18.71 16.82 32.00
CA ILE A 583 -19.77 17.48 32.77
C ILE A 583 -21.04 17.61 31.92
N GLY A 584 -20.91 18.03 30.66
CA GLY A 584 -22.04 18.13 29.73
C GLY A 584 -22.71 16.78 29.50
N SER A 585 -21.93 15.72 29.32
CA SER A 585 -22.44 14.35 29.11
C SER A 585 -23.23 13.84 30.32
N ILE A 586 -22.72 14.05 31.54
CA ILE A 586 -23.40 13.67 32.78
C ILE A 586 -24.70 14.45 32.95
N PHE A 587 -24.69 15.75 32.68
CA PHE A 587 -25.88 16.59 32.75
C PHE A 587 -26.96 16.13 31.78
N THR A 588 -26.60 15.81 30.53
CA THR A 588 -27.55 15.28 29.54
C THR A 588 -28.13 13.93 29.94
N LEU A 589 -27.33 13.04 30.54
CA LEU A 589 -27.83 11.75 31.05
C LEU A 589 -28.76 11.93 32.24
N PHE A 590 -28.48 12.88 33.13
CA PHE A 590 -29.39 13.25 34.22
C PHE A 590 -30.70 13.83 33.70
N CYS A 591 -30.66 14.72 32.70
CA CYS A 591 -31.86 15.25 32.06
C CYS A 591 -32.69 14.15 31.38
N MET A 592 -32.06 13.23 30.64
CA MET A 592 -32.76 12.08 30.06
C MET A 592 -33.39 11.20 31.14
N TRP A 593 -32.66 10.90 32.22
CA TRP A 593 -33.19 10.13 33.34
C TRP A 593 -34.36 10.83 34.02
N ALA A 594 -34.26 12.14 34.28
CA ALA A 594 -35.32 12.93 34.89
C ALA A 594 -36.56 13.02 33.98
N ILE A 595 -36.37 13.14 32.67
CA ILE A 595 -37.48 13.10 31.71
C ILE A 595 -38.18 11.74 31.79
N VAL A 596 -37.44 10.62 31.75
CA VAL A 596 -38.04 9.29 31.84
C VAL A 596 -38.70 9.03 33.20
N HIS A 597 -38.14 9.53 34.31
CA HIS A 597 -38.68 9.26 35.65
C HIS A 597 -39.90 10.13 36.02
N TYR A 598 -40.06 11.31 35.39
CA TYR A 598 -41.15 12.23 35.73
C TYR A 598 -42.21 12.39 34.63
N LEU A 599 -41.93 11.99 33.37
CA LEU A 599 -42.91 11.96 32.27
C LEU A 599 -43.42 10.56 31.90
N THR A 600 -42.95 9.51 32.57
CA THR A 600 -43.50 8.14 32.52
C THR A 600 -43.91 7.73 33.93
#